data_AF-X1EY68-F1
#
_entry.id   AF-X1EY68-F1
#
_cell.length_a   1.000
_cell.length_b   1.000
_cell.length_c   1.000
_cell.angle_alpha   90.00
_cell.angle_beta   90.00
_cell.angle_gamma   90.00
#
_symmetry.space_group_name_H-M   'P 1'
#
loop_
_entity.id
_entity.type
_entity.pdbx_description
1 polymer ?
#
loop_
_entity_poly.entity_id
_entity_poly.type
_entity_poly.pdbx_seq_one_letter_code
_entity_poly.pdbx_strand_id
1 'polypeptide(L)'
;EKIGVDAVVNPRMTTASAILRFIRKGKIISLTLLKEGEAEVIELIVSPYSKIINKPLKKTNLPQNSIIGAIIRKDEVIIPHGNDIIQPEDKIIIFALSSDIKKIEKIFDGGKK
;
A
#
# COMPACT_ATOMS: atom_id res chain seq x y z
N GLU A 1 22.17 -25.99 -7.66
CA GLU A 1 21.26 -26.12 -8.82
C GLU A 1 19.91 -25.51 -8.49
N LYS A 2 19.27 -24.82 -9.44
CA LYS A 2 17.84 -24.45 -9.32
C LYS A 2 17.04 -25.67 -9.79
N ILE A 3 16.33 -26.31 -8.86
CA ILE A 3 15.31 -27.33 -9.15
C ILE A 3 14.32 -26.65 -10.10
N GLY A 4 14.07 -27.20 -11.30
CA GLY A 4 13.33 -26.55 -12.40
C GLY A 4 11.86 -26.24 -12.10
N VAL A 5 11.63 -25.38 -11.12
CA VAL A 5 10.34 -24.94 -10.59
C VAL A 5 10.30 -23.43 -10.76
N ASP A 6 9.37 -22.96 -11.59
CA ASP A 6 9.23 -21.53 -11.90
C ASP A 6 8.49 -20.75 -10.81
N ALA A 7 7.59 -21.43 -10.08
CA ALA A 7 6.79 -20.83 -9.01
C ALA A 7 6.47 -21.83 -7.90
N VAL A 8 6.39 -21.33 -6.66
CA VAL A 8 6.01 -22.12 -5.48
C VAL A 8 4.80 -21.48 -4.82
N VAL A 9 3.78 -22.29 -4.53
CA VAL A 9 2.61 -21.88 -3.74
C VAL A 9 2.68 -22.57 -2.38
N ASN A 10 2.58 -21.79 -1.30
CA ASN A 10 2.53 -22.30 0.07
C ASN A 10 1.14 -22.05 0.66
N PRO A 11 0.27 -23.07 0.73
CA PRO A 11 -1.10 -22.93 1.22
C PRO A 11 -1.17 -22.35 2.64
N ARG A 12 -0.22 -22.69 3.52
CA ARG A 12 -0.17 -22.17 4.89
C ARG A 12 -0.01 -20.65 4.90
N MET A 13 0.88 -20.13 4.05
CA MET A 13 1.08 -18.69 3.91
C MET A 13 -0.14 -18.01 3.28
N THR A 14 -0.71 -18.57 2.21
CA THR A 14 -1.90 -18.02 1.56
C THR A 14 -3.09 -17.93 2.53
N THR A 15 -3.32 -18.97 3.32
CA THR A 15 -4.38 -18.98 4.35
C THR A 15 -4.11 -17.94 5.43
N ALA A 16 -2.87 -17.83 5.93
CA ALA A 16 -2.52 -16.82 6.92
C ALA A 16 -2.75 -15.39 6.40
N SER A 17 -2.34 -15.09 5.16
CA SER A 17 -2.58 -13.79 4.52
C SER A 17 -4.08 -13.48 4.41
N ALA A 18 -4.89 -14.47 4.01
CA ALA A 18 -6.34 -14.30 3.91
C ALA A 18 -6.97 -13.94 5.27
N ILE A 19 -6.57 -14.63 6.34
CA ILE A 19 -7.02 -14.36 7.71
C ILE A 19 -6.58 -12.94 8.15
N LEU A 20 -5.31 -12.59 7.96
CA LEU A 20 -4.76 -11.28 8.36
C LEU A 20 -5.51 -10.11 7.72
N ARG A 21 -5.98 -10.27 6.47
CA ARG A 21 -6.80 -9.27 5.78
C ARG A 21 -8.08 -8.91 6.53
N PHE A 22 -8.69 -9.86 7.24
CA PHE A 22 -9.96 -9.63 7.96
C PHE A 22 -9.76 -9.14 9.40
N ILE A 23 -8.63 -9.45 10.03
CA ILE A 23 -8.40 -9.09 11.44
C ILE A 23 -7.84 -7.66 11.60
N ARG A 24 -7.04 -7.18 10.64
CA ARG A 24 -6.42 -5.85 10.73
C ARG A 24 -7.48 -4.75 10.52
N LYS A 25 -7.59 -3.85 11.50
CA LYS A 25 -8.53 -2.72 11.53
C LYS A 25 -7.88 -1.46 10.93
N GLY A 26 -8.60 -0.69 10.11
CA GLY A 26 -8.14 0.61 9.58
C GLY A 26 -8.72 0.92 8.19
N LYS A 27 -8.24 1.98 7.54
CA LYS A 27 -8.54 2.30 6.11
C LYS A 27 -7.72 1.46 5.10
N ILE A 28 -7.05 0.41 5.58
CA ILE A 28 -6.37 -0.56 4.72
C ILE A 28 -7.43 -1.50 4.13
N ILE A 29 -7.53 -1.51 2.81
CA ILE A 29 -8.46 -2.33 2.04
C ILE A 29 -7.89 -3.74 1.84
N SER A 30 -6.58 -3.84 1.56
CA SER A 30 -5.94 -5.10 1.25
C SER A 30 -4.45 -5.07 1.56
N LEU A 31 -3.91 -6.25 1.85
CA LEU A 31 -2.50 -6.47 2.11
C LEU A 31 -2.04 -7.77 1.44
N THR A 32 -0.96 -7.70 0.68
CA THR A 32 -0.30 -8.89 0.10
C THR A 32 1.12 -8.99 0.64
N LEU A 33 1.43 -10.10 1.31
CA LEU A 33 2.80 -10.37 1.79
C LEU A 33 3.69 -10.75 0.61
N LEU A 34 4.87 -10.12 0.55
CA LEU A 34 5.94 -10.44 -0.37
C LEU A 34 7.13 -10.99 0.42
N LYS A 35 7.86 -11.93 -0.18
CA LYS A 35 9.12 -12.49 0.33
C LYS A 35 9.05 -12.80 1.84
N GLU A 36 8.31 -13.85 2.19
CA GLU A 36 8.13 -14.32 3.57
C GLU A 36 7.61 -13.27 4.57
N GLY A 37 7.06 -12.14 4.08
CA GLY A 37 6.52 -11.07 4.91
C GLY A 37 7.52 -9.96 5.26
N GLU A 38 8.67 -9.90 4.59
CA GLU A 38 9.62 -8.78 4.71
C GLU A 38 9.09 -7.49 4.06
N ALA A 39 8.29 -7.64 3.01
CA ALA A 39 7.64 -6.55 2.31
C ALA A 39 6.14 -6.83 2.17
N GLU A 40 5.34 -5.77 2.10
CA GLU A 40 3.90 -5.86 1.93
C GLU A 40 3.45 -4.89 0.82
N VAL A 41 2.47 -5.32 0.03
CA VAL A 41 1.68 -4.43 -0.83
C VAL A 41 0.45 -4.01 -0.06
N ILE A 42 0.23 -2.71 0.08
CA ILE A 42 -0.90 -2.13 0.80
C ILE A 42 -1.80 -1.41 -0.18
N GLU A 43 -3.10 -1.65 -0.07
CA GLU A 43 -4.14 -0.87 -0.72
C GLU A 43 -4.89 -0.05 0.35
N LEU A 44 -5.00 1.26 0.17
CA LEU A 44 -5.70 2.14 1.11
C LEU A 44 -6.49 3.23 0.40
N ILE A 45 -7.50 3.77 1.09
CA ILE A 45 -8.27 4.94 0.63
C ILE A 45 -7.71 6.20 1.28
N VAL A 46 -7.44 7.22 0.47
CA VAL A 46 -6.89 8.49 0.96
C VAL A 46 -7.97 9.31 1.66
N SER A 47 -7.71 9.64 2.93
CA SER A 47 -8.57 10.52 3.71
C SER A 47 -8.61 11.95 3.13
N PRO A 48 -9.77 12.63 3.13
CA PRO A 48 -9.86 14.07 2.86
C PRO A 48 -9.00 14.94 3.80
N TYR A 49 -8.57 14.40 4.94
CA TYR A 49 -7.72 15.08 5.92
C TYR A 49 -6.24 14.60 5.87
N SER A 50 -5.87 13.81 4.87
CA SER A 50 -4.51 13.29 4.74
C SER A 50 -3.51 14.43 4.52
N LYS A 51 -2.27 14.26 5.01
CA LYS A 51 -1.20 15.26 4.84
C LYS A 51 -0.62 15.30 3.43
N ILE A 52 -0.99 14.32 2.59
CA ILE A 52 -0.40 14.07 1.27
C ILE A 52 -1.21 14.62 0.10
N ILE A 53 -2.50 14.94 0.32
CA ILE A 53 -3.37 15.48 -0.73
C ILE A 53 -2.91 16.88 -1.17
N ASN A 54 -3.32 17.27 -2.38
CA ASN A 54 -3.07 18.61 -2.96
C ASN A 54 -1.58 18.98 -3.08
N LYS A 55 -0.69 17.99 -3.07
CA LYS A 55 0.76 18.16 -3.28
C LYS A 55 1.22 17.23 -4.40
N PRO A 56 2.14 17.68 -5.28
CA PRO A 56 2.82 16.80 -6.21
C PRO A 56 3.52 15.67 -5.47
N LEU A 57 3.45 14.44 -5.97
CA LEU A 57 4.07 13.26 -5.35
C LEU A 57 5.54 13.46 -4.98
N LYS A 58 6.32 14.14 -5.83
CA LYS A 58 7.75 14.44 -5.56
C LYS A 58 7.98 15.35 -4.34
N LYS A 59 6.95 16.06 -3.89
CA LYS A 59 6.98 16.92 -2.69
C LYS A 59 6.32 16.23 -1.49
N THR A 60 5.91 14.97 -1.64
CA THR A 60 5.34 14.20 -0.54
C THR A 60 6.45 13.51 0.23
N ASN A 61 6.33 13.51 1.56
CA ASN A 61 7.35 12.96 2.44
C ASN A 61 7.03 11.49 2.76
N LEU A 62 7.01 10.65 1.72
CA LEU A 62 6.81 9.21 1.87
C LEU A 62 7.97 8.57 2.64
N PRO A 63 7.73 7.52 3.44
CA PRO A 63 8.80 6.75 4.07
C PRO A 63 9.80 6.21 3.05
N GLN A 64 11.09 6.19 3.41
CA GLN A 64 12.18 5.82 2.51
C GLN A 64 12.03 4.41 1.91
N ASN A 65 11.47 3.46 2.67
CA ASN A 65 11.27 2.08 2.20
C ASN A 65 9.84 1.88 1.68
N SER A 66 9.28 2.88 0.99
CA SER A 66 7.96 2.79 0.39
C SER A 66 7.92 3.45 -0.99
N ILE A 67 7.08 2.91 -1.87
CA ILE A 67 6.84 3.44 -3.21
C ILE A 67 5.37 3.29 -3.58
N ILE A 68 4.79 4.33 -4.17
CA ILE A 68 3.45 4.25 -4.75
C ILE A 68 3.57 3.56 -6.11
N GLY A 69 2.88 2.44 -6.26
CA GLY A 69 2.84 1.69 -7.52
C GLY A 69 1.72 2.13 -8.46
N ALA A 70 0.56 2.50 -7.90
CA ALA A 70 -0.59 2.93 -8.68
C ALA A 70 -1.52 3.84 -7.87
N ILE A 71 -2.21 4.72 -8.58
CA ILE A 71 -3.36 5.48 -8.08
C ILE A 71 -4.58 5.00 -8.84
N ILE A 72 -5.63 4.60 -8.13
CA ILE A 72 -6.90 4.20 -8.70
C ILE A 72 -7.90 5.31 -8.39
N ARG A 73 -8.42 5.95 -9.44
CA ARG A 73 -9.34 7.08 -9.35
C ARG A 73 -10.52 6.85 -10.27
N LYS A 74 -11.73 6.78 -9.71
CA LYS A 74 -12.96 6.55 -10.50
C LYS A 74 -12.84 5.36 -11.46
N ASP A 75 -12.28 4.25 -10.95
CA ASP A 75 -12.01 3.01 -11.70
C ASP A 75 -10.93 3.09 -12.79
N GLU A 76 -10.25 4.22 -12.94
CA GLU A 76 -9.06 4.34 -13.80
C GLU A 76 -7.77 4.08 -13.03
N VAL A 77 -6.85 3.33 -13.64
CA VAL A 77 -5.51 3.09 -13.10
C VAL A 77 -4.56 4.13 -13.66
N ILE A 78 -3.93 4.88 -12.76
CA ILE A 78 -2.96 5.93 -13.05
C ILE A 78 -1.58 5.42 -12.58
N ILE A 79 -0.61 5.41 -13.49
CA ILE A 79 0.80 5.14 -13.16
C ILE A 79 1.41 6.44 -12.61
N PRO A 80 1.87 6.45 -11.36
CA PRO A 80 2.28 7.67 -10.69
C PRO A 80 3.61 8.22 -11.21
N HIS A 81 3.63 9.52 -11.46
CA HIS A 81 4.79 10.34 -11.74
C HIS A 81 4.93 11.43 -10.67
N GLY A 82 6.13 12.02 -10.58
CA GLY A 82 6.42 13.00 -9.52
C GLY A 82 5.54 14.25 -9.50
N ASN A 83 4.87 14.58 -10.62
CA ASN A 83 3.98 15.74 -10.72
C ASN A 83 2.51 15.39 -10.41
N ASP A 84 2.15 14.11 -10.31
CA ASP A 84 0.79 13.72 -10.01
C ASP A 84 0.39 14.17 -8.62
N ILE A 85 -0.90 14.48 -8.48
CA ILE A 85 -1.48 14.97 -7.25
C ILE A 85 -2.51 13.95 -6.78
N ILE A 86 -2.30 13.45 -5.57
CA ILE A 86 -3.25 12.58 -4.88
C ILE A 86 -4.47 13.42 -4.48
N GLN A 87 -5.66 12.89 -4.74
CA GLN A 87 -6.94 13.45 -4.39
C GLN A 87 -7.60 12.65 -3.25
N PRO A 88 -8.50 13.26 -2.46
CA PRO A 88 -9.35 12.52 -1.55
C PRO A 88 -10.09 11.38 -2.26
N GLU A 89 -10.32 10.28 -1.54
CA GLU A 89 -11.00 9.07 -2.05
C GLU A 89 -10.24 8.31 -3.15
N ASP A 90 -9.06 8.78 -3.56
CA ASP A 90 -8.16 7.95 -4.36
C ASP A 90 -7.83 6.67 -3.58
N LYS A 91 -7.74 5.57 -4.32
CA LYS A 91 -7.23 4.31 -3.80
C LYS A 91 -5.78 4.15 -4.24
N ILE A 92 -4.87 3.99 -3.27
CA ILE A 92 -3.43 3.97 -3.53
C ILE A 92 -2.90 2.57 -3.29
N ILE A 93 -2.14 2.06 -4.25
CA ILE A 93 -1.35 0.83 -4.11
C ILE A 93 0.08 1.23 -3.75
N ILE A 94 0.57 0.74 -2.62
CA ILE A 94 1.88 1.06 -2.07
C ILE A 94 2.67 -0.22 -1.82
N PHE A 95 3.90 -0.28 -2.27
CA PHE A 95 4.86 -1.31 -1.88
C PHE A 95 5.71 -0.76 -0.75
N ALA A 96 5.85 -1.50 0.35
CA ALA A 96 6.67 -1.07 1.47
C ALA A 96 7.27 -2.23 2.25
N LEU A 97 8.34 -1.97 3.00
CA LEU A 97 8.78 -2.89 4.04
C LEU A 97 7.77 -2.91 5.19
N SER A 98 7.59 -4.08 5.80
CA SER A 98 6.61 -4.29 6.89
C SER A 98 6.83 -3.35 8.08
N SER A 99 8.07 -2.90 8.29
CA SER A 99 8.46 -1.95 9.35
C SER A 99 7.90 -0.52 9.16
N ASP A 100 7.59 -0.11 7.92
CA ASP A 100 7.15 1.26 7.61
C ASP A 100 5.64 1.40 7.43
N ILE A 101 4.88 0.30 7.51
CA ILE A 101 3.42 0.29 7.30
C ILE A 101 2.68 1.21 8.25
N LYS A 102 3.01 1.19 9.54
CA LYS A 102 2.39 2.08 10.53
C LYS A 102 2.67 3.55 10.25
N LYS A 103 3.80 3.88 9.61
CA LYS A 103 4.12 5.26 9.21
C LYS A 103 3.29 5.66 8.00
N ILE A 104 3.13 4.75 7.04
CA ILE A 104 2.27 4.93 5.86
C ILE A 104 0.84 5.20 6.31
N GLU A 105 0.25 4.32 7.13
CA GLU A 105 -1.11 4.48 7.67
C GLU A 105 -1.34 5.89 8.25
N LYS A 106 -0.41 6.39 9.07
CA LYS A 106 -0.49 7.72 9.68
C LYS A 106 -0.50 8.87 8.67
N ILE A 107 0.20 8.74 7.55
CA ILE A 107 0.25 9.76 6.50
C ILE A 107 -1.10 9.84 5.77
N PHE A 108 -1.73 8.68 5.52
CA PHE A 108 -2.94 8.56 4.71
C PHE A 108 -4.26 8.62 5.48
N ASP A 109 -4.29 8.25 6.76
CA ASP A 109 -5.52 8.23 7.57
C ASP A 109 -5.99 9.66 7.93
N GLY A 110 -5.05 10.61 8.04
CA GLY A 110 -5.32 12.01 8.35
C GLY A 110 -6.11 12.11 9.66
N GLY A 111 -5.39 12.00 10.79
CA GLY A 111 -5.89 11.95 12.18
C GLY A 111 -7.39 12.15 12.37
N LYS A 112 -8.08 11.11 12.87
CA LYS A 112 -9.48 11.20 13.27
C LYS A 112 -9.70 12.42 14.17
N LYS A 113 -10.72 13.23 13.87
CA LYS A 113 -11.45 13.90 14.95
C LYS A 113 -12.17 12.83 15.77
#